data_AF-A0A4R6WKZ4-F1
#
_entry.id   AF-A0A4R6WKZ4-F1
#
_cell.length_a   1.000
_cell.length_b   1.000
_cell.length_c   1.000
_cell.angle_alpha   90.00
_cell.angle_beta   90.00
_cell.angle_gamma   90.00
#
_symmetry.space_group_name_H-M   'P 1'
#
loop_
_entity.id
_entity.type
_entity.pdbx_description
1 polymer ?
#
loop_
_entity_poly.entity_id
_entity_poly.type
_entity_poly.pdbx_seq_one_letter_code
_entity_poly.pdbx_strand_id
1 'polypeptide(L)' 'MIDKLFLEHPRSVGESYWQHLAMASCFSGRMLLGAVACFLHALVPGLCIRTGSRTITELHDRMVLNRARLRAPAE' A
#
# COMPACT_ATOMS: atom_id res chain seq x y z
N MET A 1 15.03 -21.64 3.13
CA MET A 1 14.36 -20.89 2.05
C MET A 1 13.16 -20.10 2.55
N ILE A 2 12.26 -20.70 3.36
CA ILE A 2 11.09 -20.02 3.95
C ILE A 2 11.50 -18.83 4.85
N ASP A 3 12.53 -18.96 5.70
CA ASP A 3 13.04 -17.84 6.52
C ASP A 3 13.45 -16.63 5.68
N LYS A 4 14.21 -16.83 4.59
CA LYS A 4 14.65 -15.74 3.72
C LYS A 4 13.48 -15.00 3.06
N LEU A 5 12.47 -15.75 2.61
CA LEU A 5 11.35 -15.20 1.84
C LEU A 5 10.30 -14.51 2.72
N PHE A 6 10.06 -15.02 3.93
CA PHE A 6 8.93 -14.60 4.75
C PHE A 6 9.32 -13.94 6.07
N LEU A 7 10.51 -14.23 6.62
CA LEU A 7 10.89 -13.78 7.96
C LEU A 7 12.04 -12.78 7.95
N GLU A 8 12.97 -12.89 7.01
CA GLU A 8 14.10 -11.97 6.87
C GLU A 8 13.64 -10.56 6.44
N HIS A 9 12.68 -10.47 5.51
CA HIS A 9 12.17 -9.18 5.03
C HIS A 9 11.38 -8.40 6.11
N PRO A 10 10.36 -8.97 6.81
CA PRO A 10 9.70 -8.25 7.90
C PRO A 10 10.65 -7.86 9.02
N ARG A 11 11.60 -8.74 9.40
CA ARG A 11 12.62 -8.41 10.41
C ARG A 11 13.52 -7.25 9.97
N SER A 12 13.87 -7.16 8.68
CA SER A 12 14.71 -6.06 8.16
C SER A 12 14.05 -4.69 8.24
N VAL A 13 12.72 -4.63 8.33
CA VAL A 13 11.93 -3.40 8.51
C VAL A 13 11.34 -3.27 9.92
N GLY A 14 11.73 -4.15 10.85
CA GLY A 14 11.29 -4.11 12.25
C GLY A 14 9.84 -4.57 12.49
N GLU A 15 9.23 -5.29 11.56
CA GLU A 15 7.84 -5.75 11.64
C GLU A 15 7.77 -7.26 11.90
N SER A 16 6.76 -7.70 12.65
CA SER A 16 6.39 -9.13 12.67
C SER A 16 5.77 -9.54 11.34
N TYR A 17 5.88 -10.82 10.99
CA TYR A 17 5.30 -11.36 9.75
C TYR A 17 3.83 -10.98 9.56
N TRP A 18 3.03 -11.08 10.63
CA TRP A 18 1.60 -10.77 10.58
C TRP A 18 1.31 -9.28 10.42
N GLN A 19 2.11 -8.40 11.05
CA GLN A 19 2.00 -6.95 10.84
C GLN A 19 2.31 -6.60 9.38
N HIS A 20 3.42 -7.13 8.86
CA HIS A 20 3.84 -6.88 7.49
C HIS A 20 2.81 -7.41 6.47
N LEU A 21 2.33 -8.64 6.67
CA LEU A 21 1.33 -9.26 5.82
C LEU A 21 0.01 -8.47 5.82
N ALA A 22 -0.47 -8.05 6.99
CA ALA A 22 -1.70 -7.28 7.11
C ALA A 22 -1.60 -5.92 6.41
N MET A 23 -0.49 -5.19 6.63
CA MET A 23 -0.24 -3.90 6.00
C MET A 23 -0.09 -4.02 4.48
N ALA A 24 0.72 -4.98 4.02
CA ALA A 24 0.92 -5.25 2.59
C ALA A 24 -0.40 -5.67 1.91
N SER A 25 -1.20 -6.51 2.55
CA SER A 25 -2.50 -6.95 2.02
C SER A 25 -3.49 -5.78 1.91
N CYS A 26 -3.54 -4.90 2.90
CA CYS A 26 -4.38 -3.69 2.86
C CYS A 26 -3.98 -2.76 1.71
N PHE A 27 -2.67 -2.51 1.52
CA PHE A 27 -2.15 -1.73 0.40
C PHE A 27 -2.49 -2.37 -0.95
N SER A 28 -2.24 -3.68 -1.07
CA SER A 28 -2.52 -4.44 -2.30
C SER A 28 -4.01 -4.39 -2.67
N GLY A 29 -4.91 -4.59 -1.71
CA GLY A 29 -6.36 -4.52 -1.95
C GLY A 29 -6.80 -3.15 -2.48
N ARG A 30 -6.28 -2.06 -1.91
CA ARG A 30 -6.53 -0.70 -2.43
C ARG A 30 -5.96 -0.51 -3.83
N MET A 31 -4.74 -0.97 -4.11
CA MET A 31 -4.14 -0.88 -5.44
C MET A 31 -4.97 -1.64 -6.49
N LEU A 32 -5.45 -2.84 -6.17
CA LEU A 32 -6.27 -3.64 -7.07
C LEU A 32 -7.59 -2.93 -7.38
N LEU A 33 -8.26 -2.35 -6.37
CA LEU A 33 -9.47 -1.55 -6.57
C LEU A 33 -9.19 -0.32 -7.46
N GLY A 34 -8.07 0.37 -7.23
CA GLY A 34 -7.64 1.48 -8.08
C GLY A 34 -7.41 1.07 -9.54
N ALA A 35 -6.77 -0.09 -9.75
CA ALA A 35 -6.53 -0.64 -11.08
C ALA A 35 -7.83 -1.01 -11.80
N VAL A 36 -8.77 -1.68 -11.12
CA VAL A 36 -10.10 -1.99 -11.66
C VAL A 36 -10.85 -0.70 -12.00
N ALA A 37 -10.80 0.31 -11.14
CA ALA A 37 -11.43 1.59 -11.39
C ALA A 37 -10.86 2.31 -12.63
N CYS A 38 -9.53 2.34 -12.78
CA CYS A 38 -8.87 2.87 -13.98
C CYS A 38 -9.26 2.09 -15.24
N PHE A 39 -9.32 0.76 -15.14
CA PHE A 39 -9.72 -0.08 -16.27
C PHE A 39 -11.16 0.19 -16.71
N LEU A 40 -12.09 0.26 -15.76
CA LEU A 40 -13.49 0.63 -16.05
C LEU A 40 -13.61 2.03 -16.64
N HIS A 41 -12.82 2.99 -16.13
CA HIS A 41 -12.77 4.34 -16.69
C HIS A 41 -12.24 4.36 -18.13
N ALA A 42 -11.23 3.54 -18.44
CA ALA A 42 -10.68 3.42 -19.80
C ALA A 42 -11.71 2.84 -20.78
N LEU A 43 -12.56 1.91 -20.33
CA LEU A 43 -13.66 1.38 -21.13
C LEU A 43 -14.82 2.37 -21.27
N VAL A 44 -15.15 3.08 -20.17
CA VAL A 44 -16.26 4.02 -20.08
C VAL A 44 -15.78 5.29 -19.38
N PRO A 45 -15.43 6.35 -20.13
CA PRO A 45 -14.84 7.58 -19.57
C PRO A 45 -15.69 8.28 -18.49
N GLY A 46 -17.00 8.00 -18.44
CA GLY A 46 -17.90 8.54 -17.42
C GLY A 46 -17.84 7.82 -16.05
N LEU A 47 -17.25 6.64 -15.98
CA LEU A 47 -17.19 5.83 -14.76
C LEU A 47 -15.86 6.05 -14.02
N CYS A 48 -15.86 6.00 -12.68
CA CYS A 48 -14.65 6.02 -11.86
C CYS A 48 -13.66 7.19 -12.08
N ILE A 49 -14.15 8.34 -12.58
CA ILE A 49 -13.36 9.49 -13.07
C ILE A 49 -12.19 9.90 -12.15
N ARG A 50 -12.39 9.90 -10.83
CA ARG A 50 -11.36 10.28 -9.85
C ARG A 50 -10.92 9.14 -8.94
N THR A 51 -11.49 7.94 -9.11
CA THR A 51 -11.28 6.84 -8.17
C THR A 51 -9.84 6.33 -8.23
N GLY A 52 -9.29 6.17 -9.44
CA GLY A 52 -7.90 5.75 -9.62
C GLY A 52 -6.89 6.73 -9.02
N SER A 53 -6.95 8.00 -9.43
CA SER A 53 -6.04 9.04 -8.93
C SER A 53 -6.14 9.23 -7.43
N ARG A 54 -7.35 9.29 -6.87
CA ARG A 54 -7.57 9.39 -5.41
C ARG A 54 -6.98 8.19 -4.67
N THR A 55 -7.12 6.98 -5.21
CA THR A 55 -6.54 5.78 -4.61
C THR A 55 -5.01 5.86 -4.55
N ILE A 56 -4.38 6.32 -5.63
CA ILE A 56 -2.92 6.52 -5.67
C ILE A 56 -2.49 7.59 -4.67
N THR A 57 -3.17 8.74 -4.61
CA THR A 57 -2.87 9.80 -3.64
C THR A 57 -2.98 9.28 -2.20
N GLU A 58 -4.08 8.60 -1.85
CA GLU A 58 -4.27 8.04 -0.51
C GLU A 58 -3.18 7.02 -0.14
N LEU A 59 -2.77 6.16 -1.09
CA LEU A 59 -1.70 5.19 -0.87
C LEU A 59 -0.33 5.84 -0.75
N HIS A 60 -0.04 6.84 -1.58
CA HIS A 60 1.19 7.60 -1.54
C HIS A 60 1.32 8.34 -0.21
N ASP A 61 0.28 9.05 0.22
CA ASP A 61 0.27 9.77 1.49
C ASP A 61 0.49 8.83 2.66
N ARG A 62 -0.19 7.67 2.68
CA ARG A 62 0.03 6.66 3.72
C ARG A 62 1.46 6.14 3.73
N MET A 63 2.05 5.90 2.56
CA MET A 63 3.41 5.39 2.45
C MET A 63 4.45 6.40 2.93
N VAL A 64 4.28 7.68 2.59
CA VAL A 64 5.19 8.76 2.96
C VAL A 64 5.01 9.18 4.41
N LEU A 65 3.77 9.39 4.88
CA LEU A 65 3.47 9.81 6.25
C LEU A 65 3.90 8.76 7.27
N ASN A 66 3.69 7.46 7.01
CA ASN A 66 4.19 6.42 7.91
C ASN A 66 5.72 6.41 7.95
N ARG A 67 6.40 6.58 6.81
CA ARG A 67 7.87 6.66 6.79
C ARG A 67 8.40 7.89 7.54
N ALA A 68 7.72 9.02 7.44
CA ALA A 68 8.10 10.24 8.16
C ALA A 68 7.95 10.08 9.68
N ARG A 69 6.84 9.48 10.15
CA ARG A 69 6.62 9.19 11.58
C ARG A 69 7.67 8.27 12.18
N LEU A 70 8.11 7.24 11.45
CA LEU A 70 9.16 6.31 11.89
C LEU A 70 10.56 6.96 11.98
N ARG A 71 10.77 8.12 11.34
CA ARG A 71 12.05 8.84 11.32
C ARG A 71 12.10 10.02 12.30
N ALA A 72 10.97 10.42 12.87
CA ALA A 72 10.95 11.47 13.87
C ALA A 72 11.54 10.92 15.19
N PRO A 73 12.56 11.54 15.78
CA PRO A 73 13.02 11.16 17.12
C PRO A 73 11.89 11.41 18.12
N ALA A 74 11.70 10.47 19.04
CA ALA A 74 10.82 10.67 20.19
C ALA A 74 11.52 11.69 21.10
N GLU A 75 10.99 12.91 21.14
CA GLU A 75 11.40 13.97 22.07
C GLU A 75 10.92 13.68 23.50
#